data_AF-A0A9J7NAX1-F1
#
_entry.id   AF-A0A9J7NAX1-F1
#
_cell.length_a   1.000
_cell.length_b   1.000
_cell.length_c   1.000
_cell.angle_alpha   90.00
_cell.angle_beta   90.00
_cell.angle_gamma   90.00
#
_symmetry.space_group_name_H-M   'P 1'
#
loop_
_entity.id
_entity.type
_entity.pdbx_description
1 polymer ?
#
loop_
_entity_poly.entity_id
_entity_poly.type
_entity_poly.pdbx_seq_one_letter_code
_entity_poly.pdbx_strand_id
1 'polypeptide(L)'
;MPRDQATHEFLINLKNQVDRDAWFYLGLDDLDQEGDWRYIDGTPLGTFQPWAPREPNNSFDNENCGMMFEYNTWNDVRCFKELKFICQTSLQAPPTRKTSHVQICRSPPVKKTSPSSDDTKL
;
A
#
# COMPACT_ATOMS: atom_id res chain seq x y z
N MET A 1 6.06 -8.13 1.12
CA MET A 1 4.80 -8.72 0.68
C MET A 1 5.09 -10.10 0.12
N PRO A 2 4.18 -11.07 0.33
CA PRO A 2 4.52 -12.49 0.20
C PRO A 2 4.69 -12.87 -1.28
N ARG A 3 5.94 -13.09 -1.69
CA ARG A 3 6.33 -13.51 -3.05
C ARG A 3 6.77 -14.98 -3.12
N ASP A 4 6.90 -15.61 -1.95
CA ASP A 4 7.29 -17.00 -1.78
C ASP A 4 6.70 -17.56 -0.47
N GLN A 5 6.81 -18.88 -0.31
CA GLN A 5 6.32 -19.61 0.86
C GLN A 5 6.93 -19.11 2.16
N ALA A 6 8.24 -18.83 2.17
CA ALA A 6 8.95 -18.42 3.38
C ALA A 6 8.46 -17.06 3.90
N THR A 7 8.24 -16.10 2.99
CA THR A 7 7.69 -14.79 3.34
C THR A 7 6.24 -14.93 3.80
N HIS A 8 5.44 -15.78 3.14
CA HIS A 8 4.06 -16.04 3.55
C HIS A 8 3.96 -16.59 4.98
N GLU A 9 4.77 -17.59 5.32
CA GLU A 9 4.89 -18.14 6.69
C GLU A 9 5.33 -17.10 7.70
N PHE A 10 6.30 -16.26 7.35
CA PHE A 10 6.72 -15.14 8.19
C PHE A 10 5.56 -14.17 8.46
N LEU A 11 4.78 -13.81 7.43
CA LEU A 11 3.63 -12.91 7.59
C LEU A 11 2.51 -13.52 8.44
N ILE A 12 2.25 -14.82 8.31
CA ILE A 12 1.29 -15.54 9.17
C ILE A 12 1.71 -15.44 10.64
N ASN A 13 2.98 -15.69 10.92
CA ASN A 13 3.50 -15.61 12.28
C ASN A 13 3.46 -14.17 12.82
N LEU A 14 3.83 -13.19 12.00
CA LEU A 14 3.78 -11.78 12.38
C LEU A 14 2.36 -11.32 12.69
N LYS A 15 1.38 -11.64 11.83
CA LYS A 15 -0.03 -11.26 12.07
C LYS A 15 -0.54 -11.88 13.37
N ASN A 16 -0.22 -13.15 13.62
CA ASN A 16 -0.68 -13.89 14.80
C ASN A 16 -0.11 -13.31 16.10
N GLN A 17 1.06 -12.67 16.06
CA GLN A 17 1.64 -11.97 17.22
C GLN A 17 0.92 -10.65 17.52
N VAL A 18 0.33 -10.01 16.50
CA VAL A 18 -0.37 -8.73 16.64
C VAL A 18 -1.85 -8.96 16.96
N ASP A 19 -2.51 -9.80 16.18
CA ASP A 19 -3.92 -10.15 16.31
C ASP A 19 -4.22 -11.39 15.46
N ARG A 20 -4.51 -12.50 16.14
CA ARG A 20 -4.73 -13.81 15.49
C ARG A 20 -6.02 -13.86 14.67
N ASP A 21 -7.03 -13.10 15.08
CA ASP A 21 -8.40 -13.20 14.55
C ASP A 21 -8.70 -12.10 13.53
N ALA A 22 -7.84 -11.09 13.41
CA ALA A 22 -7.97 -10.04 12.39
C ALA A 22 -7.43 -10.46 11.01
N TRP A 23 -8.06 -9.90 9.97
CA TRP A 23 -7.55 -9.93 8.61
C TRP A 23 -6.63 -8.73 8.34
N PHE A 24 -5.68 -8.94 7.43
CA PHE A 24 -4.65 -7.95 7.11
C PHE A 24 -4.50 -7.78 5.60
N TYR A 25 -4.47 -6.54 5.13
CA TYR A 25 -4.08 -6.23 3.76
C TYR A 25 -2.66 -6.68 3.46
N LEU A 26 -2.47 -7.23 2.25
CA LEU A 26 -1.19 -7.74 1.75
C LEU A 26 -0.49 -6.82 0.74
N GLY A 27 -1.00 -5.59 0.55
CA GLY A 27 -0.42 -4.65 -0.42
C GLY A 27 -0.38 -5.25 -1.83
N LEU A 28 -1.48 -5.90 -2.20
CA LEU A 28 -1.72 -6.55 -3.49
C LEU A 28 -3.09 -6.06 -3.98
N ASP A 29 -3.20 -5.69 -5.24
CA ASP A 29 -4.42 -5.17 -5.86
C ASP A 29 -4.44 -5.43 -7.38
N ASP A 30 -5.62 -5.39 -7.99
CA ASP A 30 -5.82 -5.45 -9.45
C ASP A 30 -6.68 -4.26 -9.94
N LEU A 31 -6.57 -3.12 -9.24
CA LEU A 31 -7.34 -1.89 -9.48
C LEU A 31 -7.23 -1.34 -10.91
N ASP A 32 -6.09 -1.56 -11.56
CA ASP A 32 -5.84 -1.09 -12.92
C ASP A 32 -6.53 -1.97 -13.99
N GLN A 33 -6.57 -3.28 -13.75
CA GLN A 33 -7.13 -4.27 -14.66
C GLN A 33 -7.51 -5.54 -13.89
N GLU A 34 -8.80 -5.86 -13.87
CA GLU A 34 -9.34 -7.08 -13.26
C GLU A 34 -8.54 -8.33 -13.66
N GLY A 35 -8.07 -9.07 -12.66
CA GLY A 35 -7.26 -10.28 -12.83
C GLY A 35 -5.77 -10.04 -13.07
N ASP A 36 -5.31 -8.81 -13.32
CA ASP A 36 -3.89 -8.42 -13.36
C ASP A 36 -3.41 -7.95 -11.98
N TRP A 37 -3.27 -8.90 -11.06
CA TRP A 37 -2.83 -8.63 -9.69
C TRP A 37 -1.38 -8.14 -9.63
N ARG A 38 -1.17 -7.04 -8.90
CA ARG A 38 0.11 -6.37 -8.71
C ARG A 38 0.33 -6.04 -7.25
N TYR A 39 1.60 -6.02 -6.85
CA TYR A 39 1.98 -5.45 -5.57
C TYR A 39 2.00 -3.92 -5.67
N ILE A 40 1.87 -3.23 -4.54
CA ILE A 40 1.93 -1.75 -4.48
C ILE A 40 3.22 -1.12 -5.06
N ASP A 41 4.28 -1.91 -5.26
CA ASP A 41 5.52 -1.47 -5.92
C ASP A 41 5.46 -1.60 -7.45
N GLY A 42 4.31 -1.98 -8.01
CA GLY A 42 4.06 -2.18 -9.44
C GLY A 42 4.48 -3.54 -9.98
N THR A 43 5.13 -4.39 -9.16
CA THR A 43 5.56 -5.71 -9.61
C THR A 43 4.34 -6.62 -9.81
N PRO A 44 4.25 -7.35 -10.93
CA PRO A 44 3.20 -8.34 -11.13
C PRO A 44 3.22 -9.46 -10.07
N LEU A 45 2.05 -10.03 -9.79
CA LEU A 45 1.94 -11.25 -9.01
C LEU A 45 2.64 -12.41 -9.72
N GLY A 46 3.43 -13.19 -8.97
CA GLY A 46 4.17 -14.33 -9.49
C GLY A 46 3.36 -15.63 -9.46
N THR A 47 4.07 -16.76 -9.59
CA THR A 47 3.45 -18.10 -9.49
C THR A 47 3.07 -18.49 -8.08
N PHE A 48 3.61 -17.82 -7.06
CA PHE A 48 3.22 -17.99 -5.67
C PHE A 48 1.98 -17.15 -5.38
N GLN A 49 0.84 -17.83 -5.30
CA GLN A 49 -0.47 -17.21 -5.14
C GLN A 49 -1.39 -18.13 -4.30
N PRO A 50 -1.19 -18.21 -2.97
CA PRO A 50 -1.95 -19.07 -2.07
C PRO A 50 -3.36 -18.50 -1.79
N TRP A 51 -4.11 -18.21 -2.85
CA TRP A 51 -5.53 -17.88 -2.80
C TRP A 51 -6.32 -19.01 -2.13
N ALA A 52 -7.36 -18.65 -1.40
CA ALA A 52 -8.30 -19.61 -0.86
C ALA A 52 -9.01 -20.36 -2.01
N PRO A 53 -9.57 -21.55 -1.77
CA PRO A 53 -10.32 -22.25 -2.80
C PRO A 53 -11.43 -21.36 -3.39
N ARG A 54 -11.41 -21.18 -4.72
CA ARG A 54 -12.31 -20.32 -5.51
C ARG A 54 -11.99 -18.82 -5.51
N GLU A 55 -10.90 -18.41 -4.86
CA GLU A 55 -10.43 -17.04 -4.90
C GLU A 55 -9.31 -16.83 -5.92
N PRO A 56 -9.11 -15.60 -6.41
CA PRO A 56 -10.00 -14.43 -6.23
C PRO A 56 -11.30 -14.59 -7.04
N ASN A 57 -12.44 -14.16 -6.47
CA ASN A 57 -13.76 -14.36 -7.08
C ASN A 57 -14.44 -13.07 -7.58
N ASN A 58 -13.85 -11.92 -7.24
CA ASN A 58 -14.35 -10.58 -7.53
C ASN A 58 -15.82 -10.38 -7.17
N SER A 59 -16.18 -10.60 -5.91
CA SER A 59 -17.58 -10.64 -5.50
C SER A 59 -18.29 -9.32 -5.80
N PHE A 60 -19.36 -9.39 -6.61
CA PHE A 60 -20.12 -8.23 -7.08
C PHE A 60 -19.28 -7.22 -7.88
N ASP A 61 -18.26 -7.70 -8.60
CA ASP A 61 -17.39 -6.90 -9.47
C ASP A 61 -16.74 -5.71 -8.75
N ASN A 62 -16.29 -5.91 -7.50
CA ASN A 62 -15.78 -4.83 -6.66
C ASN A 62 -14.73 -5.24 -5.61
N GLU A 63 -14.09 -6.41 -5.74
CA GLU A 63 -13.10 -6.89 -4.77
C GLU A 63 -11.68 -6.81 -5.33
N ASN A 64 -11.09 -5.61 -5.25
CA ASN A 64 -9.84 -5.30 -5.95
C ASN A 64 -8.59 -5.30 -5.05
N CYS A 65 -8.70 -5.72 -3.79
CA CYS A 65 -7.58 -5.68 -2.83
C CYS A 65 -7.36 -7.04 -2.17
N GLY A 66 -6.12 -7.49 -2.07
CA GLY A 66 -5.75 -8.77 -1.47
C GLY A 66 -5.54 -8.69 0.04
N MET A 67 -6.10 -9.64 0.78
CA MET A 67 -5.95 -9.77 2.22
C MET A 67 -5.53 -11.19 2.65
N MET A 68 -4.89 -11.28 3.80
CA MET A 68 -4.70 -12.54 4.52
C MET A 68 -6.02 -12.99 5.15
N PHE A 69 -6.45 -14.19 4.81
CA PHE A 69 -7.76 -14.77 5.14
C PHE A 69 -7.62 -16.05 5.98
N GLU A 70 -8.72 -16.80 6.09
CA GLU A 70 -8.80 -18.07 6.82
C GLU A 70 -7.82 -19.11 6.30
N TYR A 71 -7.50 -20.07 7.17
CA TYR A 71 -6.60 -21.19 6.86
C TYR A 71 -5.25 -20.78 6.25
N ASN A 72 -4.78 -19.57 6.58
CA ASN A 72 -3.54 -19.00 6.08
C ASN A 72 -3.50 -18.86 4.54
N THR A 73 -4.65 -18.58 3.93
CA THR A 73 -4.79 -18.33 2.49
C THR A 73 -5.12 -16.87 2.21
N TRP A 74 -5.22 -16.47 0.95
CA TRP A 74 -5.57 -15.11 0.54
C TRP A 74 -7.01 -15.03 0.02
N ASN A 75 -7.61 -13.85 0.16
CA ASN A 75 -8.93 -13.51 -0.40
C ASN A 75 -8.82 -12.11 -1.02
N ASP A 76 -9.50 -11.88 -2.12
CA ASP A 76 -9.78 -10.54 -2.62
C ASP A 76 -10.91 -9.90 -1.81
N VAL A 77 -10.86 -8.61 -1.60
CA VAL A 77 -11.84 -7.90 -0.77
C VAL A 77 -12.03 -6.50 -1.30
N ARG A 78 -13.22 -5.94 -1.09
CA ARG A 78 -13.46 -4.52 -1.37
C ARG A 78 -12.44 -3.65 -0.63
N CYS A 79 -11.72 -2.80 -1.37
CA CYS A 79 -10.62 -1.99 -0.84
C CYS A 79 -11.01 -1.00 0.26
N PHE A 80 -12.30 -0.67 0.40
CA PHE A 80 -12.80 0.24 1.43
C PHE A 80 -13.11 -0.45 2.78
N LYS A 81 -12.87 -1.76 2.92
CA LYS A 81 -13.04 -2.44 4.21
C LYS A 81 -12.00 -1.95 5.21
N GLU A 82 -12.43 -1.78 6.46
CA GLU A 82 -11.53 -1.41 7.56
C GLU A 82 -10.80 -2.66 8.05
N LEU A 83 -9.59 -2.89 7.54
CA LEU A 83 -8.71 -3.99 7.94
C LEU A 83 -7.38 -3.46 8.48
N LYS A 84 -6.67 -4.29 9.24
CA LYS A 84 -5.25 -4.03 9.55
C LYS A 84 -4.43 -4.21 8.27
N PHE A 85 -3.16 -3.79 8.29
CA PHE A 85 -2.28 -3.91 7.13
C PHE A 85 -0.85 -4.26 7.55
N ILE A 86 -0.13 -4.93 6.65
CA ILE A 86 1.29 -5.27 6.84
C ILE A 86 2.12 -4.40 5.89
N CYS A 87 3.10 -3.69 6.44
CA CYS A 87 4.05 -2.90 5.64
C CYS A 87 5.33 -3.68 5.37
N GLN A 88 5.84 -3.58 4.14
CA GLN A 88 7.23 -3.92 3.83
C GLN A 88 8.05 -2.64 3.76
N THR A 89 9.20 -2.63 4.44
CA THR A 89 10.23 -1.58 4.27
C THR A 89 11.48 -2.20 3.67
N SER A 90 12.23 -1.42 2.90
CA SER A 90 13.63 -1.76 2.65
C SER A 90 14.39 -1.71 3.98
N LEU A 91 15.33 -2.63 4.17
CA LEU A 91 16.35 -2.45 5.20
C LEU A 91 17.12 -1.20 4.81
N GLN A 92 16.89 -0.09 5.52
CA GLN A 92 17.81 1.03 5.42
C GLN A 92 19.18 0.45 5.77
N ALA A 93 20.17 0.64 4.89
CA ALA A 93 21.56 0.43 5.29
C ALA A 93 21.73 1.16 6.63
N PRO A 94 22.41 0.57 7.64
CA PRO A 94 22.67 1.28 8.89
C PRO A 94 23.16 2.67 8.52
N PRO A 95 22.65 3.76 9.13
CA PRO A 95 22.91 5.10 8.68
C PRO A 95 24.43 5.26 8.56
N THR A 96 24.95 5.15 7.34
CA THR A 96 26.28 5.63 7.04
C THR A 96 26.13 7.10 7.33
N ARG A 97 26.86 7.58 8.33
CA ARG A 97 26.82 8.95 8.81
C ARG A 97 27.16 9.86 7.63
N LYS A 98 26.19 10.14 6.77
CA LYS A 98 26.28 11.15 5.74
C LYS A 98 26.18 12.43 6.54
N THR A 99 27.32 13.10 6.62
CA THR A 99 27.51 14.43 7.20
C THR A 99 26.26 15.25 6.93
N SER A 100 25.64 15.75 7.99
CA SER A 100 24.38 16.49 7.94
C SER A 100 24.50 17.65 6.95
N HIS A 101 24.03 17.44 5.72
CA HIS A 101 23.66 18.57 4.87
C HIS A 101 22.38 19.11 5.46
N VAL A 102 22.51 20.22 6.18
CA VAL A 102 21.39 21.02 6.68
C VAL A 102 20.58 21.45 5.46
N GLN A 103 19.49 20.72 5.18
CA GLN A 103 18.51 21.14 4.20
C GLN A 103 17.73 22.30 4.83
N ILE A 104 18.16 23.53 4.56
CA ILE A 104 17.39 24.72 4.91
C ILE A 104 16.13 24.70 4.03
N CYS A 105 14.97 24.42 4.63
CA CYS A 105 13.69 24.55 3.96
C CYS A 105 13.51 26.01 3.53
N ARG A 106 13.57 26.27 2.22
CA ARG A 106 13.13 27.56 1.66
C ARG A 106 11.62 27.51 1.50
N SER A 107 10.93 28.44 2.13
CA SER A 107 9.49 28.65 1.95
C SER A 107 9.15 28.96 0.49
N PRO A 108 7.97 28.54 0.00
CA PRO A 108 7.52 28.88 -1.35
C PRO A 108 7.48 30.41 -1.57
N PRO A 109 7.78 30.90 -2.78
CA PRO A 109 7.62 32.31 -3.10
C PRO A 109 6.12 32.67 -3.02
N VAL A 110 5.77 33.55 -2.08
CA VAL A 110 4.44 34.17 -2.03
C VAL A 110 4.29 35.02 -3.29
N LYS A 111 3.32 34.69 -4.16
CA LYS A 111 2.93 35.57 -5.26
C LYS A 111 2.40 36.88 -4.68
N LYS A 112 3.15 37.96 -4.84
CA LYS A 112 2.68 39.33 -4.61
C LYS A 112 2.29 39.94 -5.95
N THR A 113 1.00 40.14 -6.17
CA THR A 113 0.44 41.08 -7.15
C THR A 113 -1.02 41.31 -6.78
N SER A 114 -1.62 42.49 -6.65
CA SER A 114 -1.24 43.91 -6.50
C SER A 114 -2.59 44.64 -6.31
N PRO A 115 -2.66 45.85 -5.74
CA PRO A 115 -3.94 46.49 -5.44
C PRO A 115 -4.67 46.93 -6.71
N SER A 116 -5.98 46.65 -6.77
CA SER A 116 -6.91 47.36 -7.66
C SER A 116 -6.85 48.84 -7.32
N SER A 117 -6.48 49.67 -8.30
CA SER A 117 -6.64 51.13 -8.24
C SER A 117 -7.72 51.51 -9.23
N ASP A 118 -8.98 51.33 -8.81
CA ASP A 118 -10.04 52.24 -9.22
C ASP A 118 -9.82 53.53 -8.45
N ASP A 119 -9.42 54.57 -9.19
CA ASP A 119 -9.85 55.97 -8.99
C ASP A 119 -8.95 56.88 -9.81
N THR A 120 -9.51 57.44 -10.90
CA THR A 120 -9.44 58.85 -11.32
C THR A 120 -9.67 58.96 -12.83
N LYS A 121 -10.88 59.36 -13.24
CA LYS A 121 -11.08 60.23 -14.40
C LYS A 121 -12.35 61.05 -14.21
N LEU A 122 -12.24 62.34 -14.58
CA LEU A 122 -13.19 63.44 -14.45
C LEU A 122 -14.68 63.09 -14.62
#